data_AF-A0A356B3A2-F1
#
_entry.id   AF-A0A356B3A2-F1
#
_cell.length_a   1.000
_cell.length_b   1.000
_cell.length_c   1.000
_cell.angle_alpha   90.00
_cell.angle_beta   90.00
_cell.angle_gamma   90.00
#
_symmetry.space_group_name_H-M   'P 1'
#
loop_
_entity.id
_entity.type
_entity.pdbx_description
1 polymer ?
#
loop_
_entity_poly.entity_id
_entity_poly.type
_entity_poly.pdbx_seq_one_letter_code
_entity_poly.pdbx_strand_id
1 'polypeptide(L)'
;MNQNLFSGTGMAIPKIMLPKKSVDLEKWAVVACDQYTSEPEYWNQVADITAEHPSTLKITLPEIYLHDPDVDEKIERIYQTMSDYLENEVLEDIGQCFVLTERTFSSGLTRKGLVAALDLDCYDYSEKTRSLIRPTEGTVENRLPPRLKIRKNALLETPHILVLIDS
;
A
#
# COMPACT_ATOMS: atom_id res chain seq x y z
N MET A 1 -11.55 -5.94 -20.81
CA MET A 1 -12.49 -5.61 -19.72
C MET A 1 -12.18 -6.54 -18.55
N ASN A 2 -11.71 -6.00 -17.42
CA ASN A 2 -11.46 -6.80 -16.22
C ASN A 2 -12.78 -7.44 -15.77
N GLN A 3 -12.84 -8.78 -15.78
CA GLN A 3 -14.03 -9.55 -15.38
C GLN A 3 -14.36 -9.43 -13.87
N ASN A 4 -13.61 -8.60 -13.13
CA ASN A 4 -13.67 -8.47 -11.67
C ASN A 4 -14.18 -7.10 -11.19
N LEU A 5 -14.57 -6.18 -12.09
CA LEU A 5 -15.04 -4.85 -11.73
C LEU A 5 -16.52 -4.90 -11.34
N PHE A 6 -16.87 -4.42 -10.14
CA PHE A 6 -18.25 -4.24 -9.73
C PHE A 6 -18.77 -2.92 -10.30
N SER A 7 -19.50 -3.03 -11.42
CA SER A 7 -20.05 -1.86 -12.12
C SER A 7 -20.81 -0.94 -11.15
N GLY A 8 -20.50 0.37 -11.20
CA GLY A 8 -21.13 1.39 -10.36
C GLY A 8 -20.50 1.59 -8.98
N THR A 9 -19.49 0.81 -8.60
CA THR A 9 -18.80 0.96 -7.30
C THR A 9 -17.36 1.47 -7.41
N GLY A 10 -16.74 1.34 -8.59
CA GLY A 10 -15.30 1.61 -8.75
C GLY A 10 -14.40 0.59 -8.04
N MET A 11 -14.95 -0.52 -7.54
CA MET A 11 -14.21 -1.58 -6.85
C MET A 11 -14.00 -2.80 -7.76
N ALA A 12 -12.92 -3.53 -7.50
CA ALA A 12 -12.66 -4.83 -8.10
C ALA A 12 -12.23 -5.87 -7.05
N ILE A 13 -12.41 -7.16 -7.37
CA ILE A 13 -11.85 -8.26 -6.56
C ILE A 13 -10.33 -8.30 -6.75
N PRO A 14 -9.52 -8.02 -5.70
CA PRO A 14 -8.08 -8.14 -5.79
C PRO A 14 -7.65 -9.61 -5.79
N LYS A 15 -6.47 -9.87 -6.36
CA LYS A 15 -5.73 -11.11 -6.08
C LYS A 15 -4.92 -10.87 -4.80
N ILE A 16 -5.20 -11.64 -3.75
CA ILE A 16 -4.58 -11.43 -2.44
C ILE A 16 -3.36 -12.32 -2.28
N MET A 17 -2.25 -11.69 -1.90
CA MET A 17 -1.01 -12.35 -1.47
C MET A 17 -0.84 -12.10 0.03
N LEU A 18 -0.60 -13.15 0.81
CA LEU A 18 -0.32 -13.04 2.25
C LEU A 18 1.11 -13.51 2.56
N PRO A 19 1.78 -12.97 3.58
CA PRO A 19 3.05 -13.51 4.04
C PRO A 19 2.89 -14.99 4.43
N LYS A 20 3.79 -15.85 3.97
CA LYS A 20 3.82 -17.24 4.43
C LYS A 20 4.01 -17.29 5.95
N LYS A 21 3.59 -18.40 6.56
CA LYS A 21 3.76 -18.64 8.02
C LYS A 21 5.21 -18.57 8.50
N SER A 22 6.18 -18.74 7.61
CA SER A 22 7.62 -18.60 7.90
C SER A 22 8.08 -17.15 8.01
N VAL A 23 7.28 -16.19 7.56
CA VAL A 23 7.58 -14.75 7.64
C VAL A 23 7.20 -14.26 9.03
N ASP A 24 8.17 -13.62 9.68
CA ASP A 24 7.97 -12.95 10.96
C ASP A 24 7.10 -11.70 10.76
N LEU A 25 5.85 -11.75 11.25
CA LEU A 25 4.89 -10.66 11.05
C LEU A 25 5.26 -9.37 11.80
N GLU A 26 6.05 -9.46 12.87
CA GLU A 26 6.53 -8.27 13.60
C GLU A 26 7.53 -7.47 12.77
N LYS A 27 8.27 -8.15 11.89
CA LYS A 27 9.23 -7.53 10.95
C LYS A 27 8.61 -7.28 9.58
N TRP A 28 7.52 -7.97 9.27
CA TRP A 28 6.75 -7.75 8.05
C TRP A 28 6.06 -6.39 8.05
N ALA A 29 5.31 -6.11 9.12
CA ALA A 29 4.47 -4.92 9.20
C ALA A 29 5.29 -3.65 9.45
N VAL A 30 4.99 -2.59 8.68
CA VAL A 30 5.66 -1.31 8.77
C VAL A 30 4.60 -0.21 8.80
N VAL A 31 4.91 0.89 9.49
CA VAL A 31 4.04 2.07 9.53
C VAL A 31 3.88 2.68 8.13
N ALA A 32 2.80 3.42 7.91
CA ALA A 32 2.58 4.13 6.66
C ALA A 32 3.74 5.08 6.33
N CYS A 33 4.07 5.14 5.03
CA CYS A 33 5.25 5.86 4.52
C CYS A 33 5.21 7.38 4.72
N ASP A 34 4.05 7.95 5.02
CA ASP A 34 3.84 9.38 5.31
C ASP A 34 3.91 9.74 6.80
N GLN A 35 4.25 8.76 7.65
CA GLN A 35 4.52 8.98 9.08
C GLN A 35 6.03 9.17 9.30
N TYR A 36 6.40 9.83 10.41
CA TYR A 36 7.81 10.02 10.81
C TYR A 36 8.69 10.60 9.68
N THR A 37 8.14 11.47 8.82
CA THR A 37 8.81 11.98 7.60
C THR A 37 9.99 12.90 7.88
N SER A 38 10.14 13.34 9.13
CA SER A 38 11.22 14.22 9.59
C SER A 38 12.13 13.54 10.62
N GLU A 39 12.02 12.21 10.78
CA GLU A 39 12.74 11.43 11.79
C GLU A 39 13.59 10.33 11.12
N PRO A 40 14.76 10.67 10.55
CA PRO A 40 15.66 9.69 9.93
C PRO A 40 16.05 8.56 10.87
N GLU A 41 16.21 8.86 12.16
CA GLU A 41 16.61 7.89 13.18
C GLU A 41 15.56 6.78 13.33
N TYR A 42 14.28 7.12 13.22
CA TYR A 42 13.20 6.13 13.23
C TYR A 42 13.36 5.15 12.07
N TRP A 43 13.51 5.66 10.85
CA TRP A 43 13.61 4.80 9.66
C TRP A 43 14.90 3.98 9.62
N ASN A 44 16.01 4.51 10.14
CA ASN A 44 17.24 3.74 10.33
C ASN A 44 17.03 2.58 11.32
N GLN A 45 16.33 2.81 12.43
CA GLN A 45 15.99 1.73 13.37
C GLN A 45 15.09 0.66 12.74
N VAL A 46 14.08 1.06 11.96
CA VAL A 46 13.22 0.09 11.25
C VAL A 46 14.05 -0.70 10.22
N ALA A 47 14.98 -0.05 9.51
CA ALA A 47 15.89 -0.72 8.58
C ALA A 47 16.77 -1.75 9.31
N ASP A 48 17.33 -1.41 10.48
CA ASP A 48 18.14 -2.32 11.28
C ASP A 48 17.33 -3.53 11.78
N ILE A 49 16.10 -3.30 12.27
CA ILE A 49 15.20 -4.38 12.75
C ILE A 49 14.85 -5.36 11.62
N THR A 50 14.74 -4.86 10.39
CA THR A 50 14.26 -5.62 9.23
C THR A 50 15.38 -6.08 8.29
N ALA A 51 16.65 -5.77 8.56
CA ALA A 51 17.79 -6.00 7.68
C ALA A 51 17.86 -7.43 7.14
N GLU A 52 17.76 -8.42 8.03
CA GLU A 52 17.88 -9.86 7.70
C GLU A 52 16.54 -10.57 7.47
N HIS A 53 15.44 -9.82 7.38
CA HIS A 53 14.09 -10.39 7.30
C HIS A 53 13.26 -9.82 6.14
N PRO A 54 12.33 -10.61 5.57
CA PRO A 54 11.32 -10.03 4.68
C PRO A 54 10.48 -8.99 5.42
N SER A 55 10.29 -7.85 4.80
CA SER A 55 9.53 -6.72 5.33
C SER A 55 8.84 -5.93 4.24
N THR A 56 7.70 -5.31 4.56
CA THR A 56 7.08 -4.34 3.64
C THR A 56 7.94 -3.09 3.46
N LEU A 57 8.84 -2.75 4.38
CA LEU A 57 9.80 -1.63 4.21
C LEU A 57 10.62 -1.80 2.92
N LYS A 58 11.01 -3.03 2.59
CA LYS A 58 11.86 -3.32 1.43
C LYS A 58 11.11 -3.27 0.10
N ILE A 59 9.77 -3.14 0.15
CA ILE A 59 8.90 -3.02 -1.03
C ILE A 59 8.05 -1.74 -0.98
N THR A 60 8.40 -0.77 -0.14
CA THR A 60 7.78 0.55 -0.07
C THR A 60 8.84 1.63 -0.03
N LEU A 61 8.45 2.87 -0.33
CA LEU A 61 9.33 4.03 -0.29
C LEU A 61 8.79 5.05 0.72
N PRO A 62 9.38 5.10 1.93
CA PRO A 62 9.10 6.15 2.92
C PRO A 62 9.22 7.57 2.32
N GLU A 63 8.30 8.48 2.66
CA GLU A 63 8.24 9.83 2.05
C GLU A 63 9.51 10.65 2.33
N ILE A 64 10.23 10.35 3.42
CA ILE A 64 11.51 10.96 3.77
C ILE A 64 12.58 10.79 2.68
N TYR A 65 12.52 9.70 1.91
CA TYR A 65 13.51 9.37 0.86
C TYR A 65 13.10 9.85 -0.53
N LEU A 66 11.97 10.55 -0.70
CA LEU A 66 11.46 10.96 -2.02
C LEU A 66 12.37 11.93 -2.77
N HIS A 67 13.18 12.69 -2.04
CA HIS A 67 14.06 13.71 -2.58
C HIS A 67 15.54 13.35 -2.46
N ASP A 68 15.83 12.12 -2.06
CA ASP A 68 17.21 11.63 -2.01
C ASP A 68 17.79 11.56 -3.42
N PRO A 69 19.10 11.86 -3.58
CA PRO A 69 19.77 11.79 -4.87
C PRO A 69 19.78 10.36 -5.46
N ASP A 70 19.71 9.33 -4.61
CA ASP A 70 19.67 7.91 -4.99
C ASP A 70 18.26 7.31 -5.04
N VAL A 71 17.19 8.13 -5.03
CA VAL A 71 15.79 7.64 -5.01
C VAL A 71 15.47 6.68 -6.15
N ASP A 72 16.03 6.90 -7.33
CA ASP A 72 15.80 6.04 -8.50
C ASP A 72 16.42 4.65 -8.32
N GLU A 73 17.59 4.57 -7.70
CA GLU A 73 18.22 3.30 -7.36
C GLU A 73 17.43 2.55 -6.27
N LYS A 74 16.87 3.28 -5.29
CA LYS A 74 15.97 2.69 -4.29
C LYS A 74 14.71 2.11 -4.94
N ILE A 75 14.11 2.81 -5.88
CA ILE A 75 12.92 2.35 -6.61
C ILE A 75 13.24 1.07 -7.41
N GLU A 76 14.36 1.01 -8.12
CA GLU A 76 14.77 -0.20 -8.84
C GLU A 76 14.99 -1.38 -7.89
N ARG A 77 15.60 -1.14 -6.72
CA ARG A 77 15.77 -2.18 -5.69
C ARG A 77 14.44 -2.65 -5.09
N ILE A 78 13.46 -1.76 -4.97
CA ILE A 78 12.09 -2.13 -4.56
C ILE A 78 11.47 -3.09 -5.58
N TYR A 79 11.60 -2.82 -6.89
CA TYR A 79 11.10 -3.71 -7.94
C TYR A 79 11.77 -5.07 -7.91
N GLN A 80 13.09 -5.10 -7.77
CA GLN A 80 13.84 -6.35 -7.63
C GLN A 80 13.37 -7.13 -6.41
N THR A 81 13.23 -6.47 -5.26
CA THR A 81 12.76 -7.13 -4.02
C THR A 81 11.35 -7.68 -4.16
N MET A 82 10.45 -6.98 -4.86
CA MET A 82 9.11 -7.51 -5.16
C MET A 82 9.18 -8.78 -6.00
N SER A 83 10.06 -8.82 -7.02
CA SER A 83 10.31 -10.04 -7.83
C SER A 83 10.85 -11.16 -6.95
N ASP A 84 11.87 -10.87 -6.14
CA ASP A 84 12.51 -11.84 -5.24
C ASP A 84 11.49 -12.43 -4.25
N TYR A 85 10.57 -11.63 -3.71
CA TYR A 85 9.53 -12.12 -2.81
C TYR A 85 8.55 -13.07 -3.50
N LEU A 86 8.25 -12.84 -4.78
CA LEU A 86 7.40 -13.71 -5.57
C LEU A 86 8.12 -15.00 -5.97
N GLU A 87 9.37 -14.89 -6.42
CA GLU A 87 10.21 -16.03 -6.86
C GLU A 87 10.60 -16.96 -5.72
N ASN A 88 10.98 -16.40 -4.57
CA ASN A 88 11.31 -17.17 -3.37
C ASN A 88 10.08 -17.53 -2.53
N GLU A 89 8.88 -17.26 -3.05
CA GLU A 89 7.61 -17.54 -2.41
C GLU A 89 7.54 -17.05 -0.95
N VAL A 90 8.03 -15.83 -0.68
CA VAL A 90 7.85 -15.15 0.61
C VAL A 90 6.35 -14.93 0.88
N LEU A 91 5.59 -14.74 -0.20
CA LEU A 91 4.15 -14.57 -0.19
C LEU A 91 3.44 -15.82 -0.72
N GLU A 92 2.28 -16.12 -0.14
CA GLU A 92 1.35 -17.15 -0.57
C GLU A 92 0.16 -16.51 -1.29
N ASP A 93 -0.20 -17.07 -2.45
CA ASP A 93 -1.35 -16.66 -3.24
C ASP A 93 -2.64 -17.27 -2.66
N ILE A 94 -3.54 -16.42 -2.17
CA ILE A 94 -4.83 -16.81 -1.60
C ILE A 94 -5.95 -16.74 -2.66
N GLY A 95 -5.62 -16.33 -3.89
CA GLY A 95 -6.55 -16.18 -5.00
C GLY A 95 -7.34 -14.87 -4.98
N GLN A 96 -8.38 -14.81 -5.80
CA GLN A 96 -9.25 -13.65 -5.93
C GLN A 96 -10.27 -13.64 -4.79
N CYS A 97 -10.10 -12.72 -3.84
CA CYS A 97 -10.98 -12.61 -2.69
C CYS A 97 -10.94 -11.20 -2.09
N PHE A 98 -11.87 -10.94 -1.19
CA PHE A 98 -11.80 -9.78 -0.29
C PHE A 98 -11.29 -10.21 1.07
N VAL A 99 -10.62 -9.30 1.78
CA VAL A 99 -10.23 -9.52 3.17
C VAL A 99 -11.11 -8.68 4.09
N LEU A 100 -11.92 -9.33 4.93
CA LEU A 100 -12.63 -8.68 6.01
C LEU A 100 -11.64 -8.40 7.15
N THR A 101 -11.57 -7.15 7.58
CA THR A 101 -10.78 -6.75 8.74
C THR A 101 -11.70 -6.33 9.88
N GLU A 102 -11.27 -6.59 11.11
CA GLU A 102 -11.99 -6.17 12.31
C GLU A 102 -10.98 -5.60 13.31
N ARG A 103 -11.29 -4.42 13.85
CA ARG A 103 -10.46 -3.75 14.85
C ARG A 103 -11.30 -3.35 16.05
N THR A 104 -10.94 -3.86 17.21
CA THR A 104 -11.47 -3.43 18.50
C THR A 104 -10.54 -2.37 19.11
N PHE A 105 -11.10 -1.21 19.44
CA PHE A 105 -10.39 -0.12 20.08
C PHE A 105 -10.36 -0.32 21.60
N SER A 106 -9.47 0.38 22.30
CA SER A 106 -9.41 0.36 23.78
C SER A 106 -10.72 0.80 24.45
N SER A 107 -11.56 1.55 23.73
CA SER A 107 -12.91 1.93 24.17
C SER A 107 -13.93 0.79 24.10
N GLY A 108 -13.58 -0.38 23.56
CA GLY A 108 -14.49 -1.50 23.29
C GLY A 108 -15.28 -1.37 21.99
N LEU A 109 -15.21 -0.22 21.30
CA LEU A 109 -15.81 -0.05 19.98
C LEU A 109 -15.11 -1.00 18.98
N THR A 110 -15.89 -1.67 18.14
CA THR A 110 -15.37 -2.53 17.07
C THR A 110 -15.75 -1.96 15.72
N ARG A 111 -14.78 -1.86 14.79
CA ARG A 111 -15.00 -1.43 13.41
C ARG A 111 -14.62 -2.54 12.45
N LYS A 112 -15.45 -2.73 11.43
CA LYS A 112 -15.17 -3.63 10.31
C LYS A 112 -14.62 -2.83 9.13
N GLY A 113 -13.70 -3.42 8.40
CA GLY A 113 -13.15 -2.90 7.15
C GLY A 113 -13.12 -3.97 6.08
N LEU A 114 -12.95 -3.55 4.84
CA LEU A 114 -12.83 -4.45 3.69
C LEU A 114 -11.60 -4.05 2.88
N VAL A 115 -10.69 -4.98 2.65
CA VAL A 115 -9.60 -4.79 1.68
C VAL A 115 -10.14 -5.17 0.30
N ALA A 116 -10.08 -4.22 -0.64
CA ALA A 116 -10.52 -4.35 -2.01
C ALA A 116 -9.58 -3.60 -2.95
N ALA A 117 -9.60 -3.94 -4.25
CA ALA A 117 -8.96 -3.12 -5.27
C ALA A 117 -9.90 -1.99 -5.70
N LEU A 118 -9.32 -0.82 -5.98
CA LEU A 118 -10.04 0.31 -6.53
C LEU A 118 -9.57 0.58 -7.96
N ASP A 119 -10.53 0.91 -8.81
CA ASP A 119 -10.27 1.36 -10.16
C ASP A 119 -9.95 2.86 -10.16
N LEU A 120 -8.68 3.18 -10.35
CA LEU A 120 -8.21 4.57 -10.37
C LEU A 120 -8.67 5.34 -11.61
N ASP A 121 -9.21 4.68 -12.65
CA ASP A 121 -9.88 5.39 -13.75
C ASP A 121 -11.19 6.05 -13.27
N CYS A 122 -11.74 5.59 -12.14
CA CYS A 122 -12.87 6.21 -11.46
C CYS A 122 -12.45 7.30 -10.45
N TYR A 123 -11.14 7.54 -10.29
CA TYR A 123 -10.60 8.55 -9.36
C TYR A 123 -10.46 9.91 -10.05
N ASP A 124 -11.05 10.92 -9.44
CA ASP A 124 -10.92 12.31 -9.88
C ASP A 124 -10.66 13.18 -8.64
N TYR A 125 -9.63 14.03 -8.73
CA TYR A 125 -9.22 14.94 -7.68
C TYR A 125 -9.54 16.41 -7.99
N SER A 126 -10.23 16.67 -9.11
CA SER A 126 -10.66 18.02 -9.48
C SER A 126 -11.62 18.61 -8.46
N GLU A 127 -11.57 19.93 -8.29
CA GLU A 127 -12.46 20.62 -7.37
C GLU A 127 -13.93 20.34 -7.69
N LYS A 128 -14.70 19.97 -6.66
CA LYS A 128 -16.15 19.69 -6.75
C LYS A 128 -16.52 18.49 -7.64
N THR A 129 -15.59 17.58 -7.90
CA THR A 129 -15.91 16.36 -8.63
C THR A 129 -17.04 15.55 -7.99
N ARG A 130 -17.81 14.84 -8.82
CA ARG A 130 -18.85 13.89 -8.42
C ARG A 130 -18.53 12.46 -8.87
N SER A 131 -17.26 12.19 -9.18
CA SER A 131 -16.78 10.85 -9.49
C SER A 131 -17.08 9.86 -8.36
N LEU A 132 -17.08 8.56 -8.71
CA LEU A 132 -17.29 7.49 -7.75
C LEU A 132 -16.19 7.46 -6.69
N ILE A 133 -14.95 7.72 -7.08
CA ILE A 133 -13.80 7.79 -6.17
C ILE A 133 -13.26 9.22 -6.21
N ARG A 134 -13.22 9.87 -5.05
CA ARG A 134 -12.79 11.26 -4.89
C ARG A 134 -12.14 11.46 -3.53
N PRO A 135 -11.19 12.39 -3.40
CA PRO A 135 -10.61 12.69 -2.11
C PRO A 135 -11.62 13.42 -1.23
N THR A 136 -11.58 13.14 0.08
CA THR A 136 -12.39 13.88 1.08
C THR A 136 -11.80 15.24 1.43
N GLU A 137 -10.51 15.45 1.12
CA GLU A 137 -9.73 16.66 1.39
C GLU A 137 -8.98 17.12 0.12
N GLY A 138 -8.32 18.27 0.16
CA GLY A 138 -7.52 18.76 -0.97
C GLY A 138 -6.36 17.82 -1.30
N THR A 139 -6.14 17.54 -2.58
CA THR A 139 -5.03 16.71 -3.03
C THR A 139 -3.77 17.56 -3.17
N VAL A 140 -2.66 17.14 -2.57
CA VAL A 140 -1.36 17.78 -2.77
C VAL A 140 -0.77 17.27 -4.08
N GLU A 141 -1.03 17.97 -5.18
CA GLU A 141 -0.66 17.55 -6.55
C GLU A 141 0.84 17.22 -6.68
N ASN A 142 1.70 17.99 -6.01
CA ASN A 142 3.15 17.78 -6.03
C ASN A 142 3.59 16.39 -5.52
N ARG A 143 2.73 15.67 -4.78
CA ARG A 143 3.01 14.31 -4.30
C ARG A 143 2.58 13.21 -5.28
N LEU A 144 1.81 13.53 -6.33
CA LEU A 144 1.31 12.53 -7.29
C LEU A 144 2.42 11.97 -8.19
N PRO A 145 3.32 12.77 -8.81
CA PRO A 145 4.31 12.23 -9.74
C PRO A 145 5.25 11.19 -9.12
N PRO A 146 5.80 11.38 -7.90
CA PRO A 146 6.61 10.35 -7.25
C PRO A 146 5.83 9.06 -6.95
N ARG A 147 4.56 9.18 -6.54
CA ARG A 147 3.68 8.03 -6.28
C ARG A 147 3.35 7.25 -7.55
N LEU A 148 3.16 7.93 -8.68
CA LEU A 148 2.98 7.27 -9.98
C LEU A 148 4.25 6.58 -10.45
N LYS A 149 5.42 7.20 -10.22
CA LYS A 149 6.71 6.65 -10.61
C LYS A 149 6.94 5.28 -9.96
N ILE A 150 6.81 5.19 -8.63
CA ILE A 150 7.02 3.93 -7.92
C ILE A 150 6.00 2.85 -8.32
N ARG A 151 4.74 3.22 -8.61
CA ARG A 151 3.69 2.23 -8.95
C ARG A 151 3.78 1.68 -10.37
N LYS A 152 4.40 2.41 -11.29
CA LYS A 152 4.38 2.10 -12.73
C LYS A 152 4.86 0.68 -13.06
N ASN A 153 5.91 0.20 -12.39
CA ASN A 153 6.48 -1.14 -12.61
C ASN A 153 6.31 -2.05 -11.37
N ALA A 154 5.47 -1.68 -10.41
CA ALA A 154 5.30 -2.45 -9.19
C ALA A 154 4.57 -3.78 -9.48
N LEU A 155 5.12 -4.89 -8.98
CA LEU A 155 4.50 -6.22 -9.08
C LEU A 155 3.52 -6.49 -7.94
N LEU A 156 3.63 -5.74 -6.85
CA LEU A 156 2.84 -5.85 -5.64
C LEU A 156 2.30 -4.48 -5.24
N GLU A 157 1.12 -4.46 -4.64
CA GLU A 157 0.51 -3.26 -4.05
C GLU A 157 0.16 -3.56 -2.59
N THR A 158 0.53 -2.66 -1.68
CA THR A 158 0.20 -2.78 -0.25
C THR A 158 -1.03 -1.91 0.07
N PRO A 159 -1.88 -2.28 1.05
CA PRO A 159 -3.00 -1.42 1.46
C PRO A 159 -2.49 -0.10 2.03
N HIS A 160 -2.75 1.02 1.34
CA HIS A 160 -2.14 2.32 1.66
C HIS A 160 -3.13 3.49 1.69
N ILE A 161 -4.42 3.26 1.47
CA ILE A 161 -5.47 4.28 1.60
C ILE A 161 -6.66 3.75 2.39
N LEU A 162 -7.34 4.66 3.08
CA LEU A 162 -8.63 4.41 3.71
C LEU A 162 -9.71 5.08 2.87
N VAL A 163 -10.69 4.29 2.41
CA VAL A 163 -11.89 4.82 1.76
C VAL A 163 -13.02 4.84 2.77
N LEU A 164 -13.61 6.02 2.96
CA LEU A 164 -14.84 6.17 3.71
C LEU A 164 -16.01 5.94 2.76
N ILE A 165 -16.86 4.97 3.10
CA ILE A 165 -18.09 4.69 2.38
C ILE A 165 -19.20 5.41 3.14
N ASP A 166 -19.84 6.37 2.48
CA ASP A 166 -21.05 7.02 2.96
C ASP A 166 -22.26 6.15 2.60
N SER A 167 -23.17 5.94 3.55
CA SER A 167 -24.33 5.04 3.42
C SER A 167 -25.63 5.81 3.27
#